data_AF-A0A519I9K8-F1
#
_entry.id   AF-A0A519I9K8-F1
#
_cell.length_a   1.000
_cell.length_b   1.000
_cell.length_c   1.000
_cell.angle_alpha   90.00
_cell.angle_beta   90.00
_cell.angle_gamma   90.00
#
_symmetry.space_group_name_H-M   'P 1'
#
loop_
_entity.id
_entity.type
_entity.pdbx_description
1 polymer ?
#
loop_
_entity_poly.entity_id
_entity_poly.type
_entity_poly.pdbx_seq_one_letter_code
_entity_poly.pdbx_strand_id
1 'polypeptide(L)' 'MNDREELLALLQRYFDGLYRGDVELLAAVFHPRARLYGEVQGKVLL' A
#
# COMPACT_ATOMS: atom_id res chain seq x y z
N MET A 1 8.44 18.57 -8.12
CA MET A 1 7.63 17.35 -8.24
C MET A 1 6.17 17.78 -8.20
N ASN A 2 5.32 17.21 -9.04
CA ASN A 2 3.87 17.42 -8.96
C ASN A 2 3.20 16.23 -8.25
N ASP A 3 1.95 16.43 -7.82
CA ASP A 3 1.18 15.42 -7.07
C ASP A 3 1.15 14.05 -7.79
N ARG A 4 1.13 14.05 -9.13
CA ARG A 4 1.14 12.83 -9.93
C ARG A 4 2.46 12.07 -9.82
N GLU A 5 3.59 12.76 -9.89
CA GLU A 5 4.92 12.15 -9.74
C GLU A 5 5.12 11.57 -8.35
N GLU A 6 4.65 12.27 -7.32
CA GLU A 6 4.68 11.79 -5.92
C GLU A 6 3.83 10.53 -5.73
N LEU A 7 2.64 10.49 -6.33
CA LEU A 7 1.77 9.33 -6.27
C LEU A 7 2.37 8.12 -7.00
N LEU A 8 3.00 8.32 -8.16
CA LEU A 8 3.68 7.24 -8.88
C LEU A 8 4.87 6.69 -8.08
N ALA A 9 5.66 7.55 -7.45
CA ALA A 9 6.76 7.12 -6.58
C ALA A 9 6.28 6.37 -5.33
N LEU A 10 5.11 6.74 -4.79
CA LEU A 10 4.47 6.02 -3.68
C LEU A 10 4.01 4.62 -4.12
N LEU A 11 3.35 4.52 -5.28
CA LEU A 11 2.91 3.23 -5.85
C LEU A 11 4.08 2.30 -6.14
N GLN A 12 5.20 2.81 -6.67
CA GLN A 12 6.39 2.01 -6.90
C GLN A 12 6.89 1.36 -5.60
N ARG A 13 6.98 2.14 -4.51
CA ARG A 13 7.40 1.62 -3.19
C ARG A 13 6.45 0.56 -2.64
N TYR A 14 5.15 0.73 -2.85
CA TYR A 14 4.16 -0.29 -2.48
C TYR A 14 4.42 -1.62 -3.20
N PHE A 15 4.58 -1.59 -4.53
CA PHE A 15 4.81 -2.81 -5.32
C PHE A 15 6.16 -3.45 -5.03
N ASP A 16 7.19 -2.63 -4.81
CA ASP A 16 8.52 -3.08 -4.43
C ASP A 16 8.51 -3.80 -3.07
N GLY A 17 7.86 -3.22 -2.06
CA GLY A 17 7.71 -3.84 -0.74
C GLY A 17 6.91 -5.13 -0.81
N LEU A 18 5.81 -5.13 -1.56
CA LEU A 18 4.99 -6.32 -1.77
C LEU A 18 5.75 -7.45 -2.47
N TYR A 19 6.52 -7.14 -3.51
CA TYR A 19 7.30 -8.12 -4.27
C TYR A 19 8.43 -8.73 -3.44
N ARG A 20 9.13 -7.91 -2.65
CA ARG A 20 10.26 -8.34 -1.82
C ARG A 20 9.84 -8.97 -0.49
N GLY A 21 8.57 -8.85 -0.10
CA GLY A 21 8.12 -9.19 1.25
C GLY A 21 8.69 -8.25 2.33
N ASP A 22 9.06 -7.03 1.95
CA ASP A 22 9.63 -6.03 2.86
C ASP A 22 8.50 -5.29 3.59
N VAL A 23 8.21 -5.75 4.80
CA VAL A 23 7.10 -5.26 5.63
C VAL A 23 7.35 -3.84 6.14
N GLU A 24 8.60 -3.41 6.31
CA GLU A 24 8.94 -2.06 6.76
C GLU A 24 8.69 -1.05 5.64
N LEU A 25 9.12 -1.39 4.42
CA LEU A 25 8.84 -0.58 3.23
C LEU A 25 7.34 -0.50 2.96
N LEU A 26 6.61 -1.62 3.11
CA LEU A 26 5.17 -1.65 2.91
C LEU A 26 4.44 -0.77 3.93
N ALA A 27 4.82 -0.85 5.21
CA ALA A 27 4.22 -0.04 6.28
C ALA A 27 4.45 1.46 6.07
N ALA A 28 5.61 1.86 5.53
CA ALA A 28 5.95 3.26 5.27
C ALA A 28 5.09 3.91 4.18
N VAL A 29 4.40 3.13 3.33
CA VAL A 29 3.53 3.65 2.27
C VAL A 29 2.14 4.03 2.80
N PHE A 30 1.71 3.43 3.91
CA PHE A 30 0.38 3.66 4.46
C PHE A 30 0.37 4.76 5.53
N HIS A 31 -0.69 5.57 5.52
CA HIS A 31 -0.97 6.44 6.64
C HIS A 31 -1.25 5.60 7.91
N PRO A 32 -0.87 6.03 9.13
CA PRO A 32 -1.12 5.26 10.36
C PRO A 32 -2.58 4.93 10.67
N ARG A 33 -3.51 5.62 9.98
CA ARG A 33 -4.96 5.40 10.07
C ARG A 33 -5.55 4.76 8.81
N ALA A 34 -4.72 4.29 7.89
CA ALA A 34 -5.17 3.54 6.72
C ALA A 34 -5.88 2.27 7.19
N ARG A 35 -6.93 1.88 6.47
CA ARG A 35 -7.67 0.66 6.72
C ARG A 35 -7.55 -0.22 5.49
N LEU A 36 -7.10 -1.45 5.69
CA LEU A 36 -7.13 -2.47 4.65
C LEU A 36 -8.42 -3.25 4.80
N TYR A 37 -9.11 -3.49 3.69
CA TYR A 37 -10.28 -4.32 3.63
C TYR A 37 -10.05 -5.37 2.54
N GLY A 38 -10.37 -6.62 2.84
CA GLY A 38 -10.33 -7.70 1.87
C GLY A 38 -11.73 -8.23 1.65
N GLU A 39 -12.12 -8.50 0.40
CA GLU A 39 -13.30 -9.33 0.16
C GLU A 39 -12.86 -10.79 0.12
N VAL A 40 -13.47 -11.62 0.95
CA VAL A 40 -13.30 -13.08 0.93
C VAL A 40 -14.68 -13.71 0.87
N GLN A 41 -14.95 -14.44 -0.21
CA GLN A 41 -16.22 -15.14 -0.43
C GLN A 41 -17.46 -14.21 -0.33
N GLY A 42 -17.40 -13.01 -0.94
CA GLY A 42 -18.51 -12.05 -0.89
C GLY A 42 -18.66 -11.33 0.44
N LYS A 43 -17.73 -11.49 1.38
CA LYS A 43 -17.74 -10.81 2.68
C LYS A 43 -16.53 -9.90 2.80
N VAL A 44 -16.77 -8.66 3.20
CA VAL A 44 -15.69 -7.73 3.58
C VAL A 44 -15.14 -8.15 4.93
N LEU A 45 -13.86 -8.49 4.96
CA LEU A 45 -13.07 -8.76 6.14
C LEU A 45 -12.15 -7.56 6.44
N LEU A 46 -11.94 -7.33 7.73
CA LEU A 46 -10.96 -6.40 8.30
C LEU A 46 -9.74 -7.18 8.78
#